data_AF-A0AAW0A952-F1
#
_entry.id   AF-A0AAW0A952-F1
#
_cell.length_a   1.000
_cell.length_b   1.000
_cell.length_c   1.000
_cell.angle_alpha   90.00
_cell.angle_beta   90.00
_cell.angle_gamma   90.00
#
_symmetry.space_group_name_H-M   'P 1'
#
loop_
_entity.id
_entity.type
_entity.pdbx_description
1 polymer ?
#
loop_
_entity_poly.entity_id
_entity_poly.type
_entity_poly.pdbx_seq_one_letter_code
_entity_poly.pdbx_strand_id
1 'polypeptide(L)'
;MKVKALELSSYAGLTIATFELLFTFRTEYQYIWSNEQGSLFIKIMYLLSRYLALAVHITNAVLVSLVHEYAIIPTHLCRIAVIYQASVLFVMFGILDIILMLRVYALYNRSTYLAVIFLCLLICRFFLPSIISYKGMPTQRFGPSCLVKSAGAHSSVYYFAGGEVLVQFLIVVLTLGRHIIATRDGWGSPLFSLLSRDGAMVFLGITVGMAAVVAVSLDPVDFSHLVFPGLVIIMSSAGCRLIINMQKLGSATPDADPTFTTVQSEIWAVENRTRAQTPAACIL
;
A
#
# COMPACT_ATOMS: atom_id res chain seq x y z
N MET A 1 10.14 -1.52 33.04
CA MET A 1 11.00 -1.49 31.83
C MET A 1 10.18 -1.52 30.54
N LYS A 2 9.17 -2.40 30.41
CA LYS A 2 8.36 -2.54 29.18
C LYS A 2 7.46 -1.34 28.82
N VAL A 3 6.94 -0.60 29.81
CA VAL A 3 6.09 0.60 29.57
C VAL A 3 6.88 1.73 28.89
N LYS A 4 8.13 1.98 29.31
CA LYS A 4 9.00 3.00 28.68
C LYS A 4 9.31 2.69 27.21
N ALA A 5 9.43 1.42 26.84
CA ALA A 5 9.66 1.01 25.46
C ALA A 5 8.41 1.28 24.57
N LEU A 6 7.22 1.08 25.13
CA LEU A 6 5.94 1.36 24.46
C LEU A 6 5.75 2.86 24.20
N GLU A 7 6.09 3.71 25.18
CA GLU A 7 6.09 5.16 25.03
C GLU A 7 7.08 5.61 23.97
N LEU A 8 8.33 5.17 24.06
CA LEU A 8 9.37 5.53 23.11
C LEU A 8 8.99 5.14 21.67
N SER A 9 8.41 3.95 21.48
CA SER A 9 7.95 3.50 20.16
C SER A 9 6.80 4.35 19.60
N SER A 10 5.89 4.81 20.45
CA SER A 10 4.76 5.65 20.06
C SER A 10 5.21 7.06 19.67
N TYR A 11 6.08 7.68 20.48
CA TYR A 11 6.66 8.99 20.17
C TYR A 11 7.59 8.94 18.96
N ALA A 12 8.38 7.87 18.80
CA ALA A 12 9.18 7.65 17.61
C ALA A 12 8.30 7.54 16.35
N GLY A 13 7.20 6.79 16.41
CA GLY A 13 6.28 6.68 15.28
C GLY A 13 5.65 8.02 14.91
N LEU A 14 5.20 8.80 15.91
CA LEU A 14 4.62 10.13 15.69
C LEU A 14 5.64 11.12 15.08
N THR A 15 6.87 11.14 15.61
CA THR A 15 7.92 12.02 15.10
C THR A 15 8.32 11.67 13.68
N ILE A 16 8.48 10.39 13.36
CA ILE A 16 8.78 9.93 11.99
C ILE A 16 7.65 10.31 11.03
N ALA A 17 6.39 10.05 11.41
CA ALA A 17 5.24 10.37 10.57
C ALA A 17 5.10 11.89 10.34
N THR A 18 5.35 12.69 11.37
CA THR A 18 5.32 14.17 11.25
C THR A 18 6.49 14.69 10.42
N PHE A 19 7.67 14.09 10.56
CA PHE A 19 8.82 14.44 9.75
C PHE A 19 8.58 14.12 8.27
N GLU A 20 8.08 12.94 7.94
CA GLU A 20 7.69 12.61 6.57
C GLU A 20 6.61 13.56 6.03
N LEU A 21 5.64 13.97 6.87
CA LEU A 21 4.62 14.94 6.50
C LEU A 21 5.27 16.25 6.04
N LEU A 22 6.17 16.82 6.86
CA LEU A 22 6.84 18.09 6.58
C LEU A 22 7.69 18.04 5.32
N PHE A 23 8.48 16.96 5.13
CA PHE A 23 9.34 16.82 3.95
C PHE A 23 8.53 16.67 2.66
N THR A 24 7.38 15.99 2.71
CA THR A 24 6.58 15.72 1.52
C THR A 24 5.59 16.85 1.21
N PHE A 25 5.41 17.81 2.12
CA PHE A 25 4.40 18.87 2.02
C PHE A 25 4.51 19.72 0.74
N ARG A 26 5.74 20.09 0.35
CA ARG A 26 5.95 20.89 -0.88
C ARG A 26 5.51 20.14 -2.13
N THR A 27 5.86 18.86 -2.22
CA THR A 27 5.47 17.99 -3.34
C THR A 27 3.97 17.73 -3.32
N GLU A 28 3.39 17.54 -2.15
CA GLU A 28 1.95 17.34 -1.97
C GLU A 28 1.14 18.53 -2.47
N TYR A 29 1.52 19.75 -2.07
CA TYR A 29 0.86 20.96 -2.53
C TYR A 29 0.86 21.06 -4.05
N GLN A 30 2.00 20.77 -4.69
CA GLN A 30 2.15 20.88 -6.14
C GLN A 30 1.33 19.83 -6.92
N TYR A 31 1.33 18.56 -6.49
CA TYR A 31 0.74 17.47 -7.28
C TYR A 31 -0.69 17.08 -6.88
N ILE A 32 -1.09 17.32 -5.63
CA ILE A 32 -2.42 16.93 -5.11
C ILE A 32 -3.35 18.14 -5.04
N TRP A 33 -2.88 19.24 -4.45
CA TRP A 33 -3.72 20.39 -4.12
C TRP A 33 -3.82 21.40 -5.25
N SER A 34 -2.69 21.72 -5.90
CA SER A 34 -2.64 22.65 -7.03
C SER A 34 -3.22 22.08 -8.33
N ASN A 35 -3.43 20.76 -8.42
CA ASN A 35 -4.02 20.14 -9.59
C ASN A 35 -5.55 20.20 -9.52
N GLU A 36 -6.13 21.21 -10.17
CA GLU A 36 -7.59 21.43 -10.23
C GLU A 36 -8.33 20.33 -11.00
N GLN A 37 -7.64 19.64 -11.92
CA GLN A 37 -8.22 18.60 -12.79
C GLN A 37 -8.08 17.18 -12.23
N GLY A 38 -7.44 17.01 -11.06
CA GLY A 38 -7.24 15.71 -10.44
C GLY A 38 -8.56 15.07 -9.96
N SER A 39 -8.75 13.78 -10.23
CA SER A 39 -9.91 13.03 -9.74
C SER A 39 -10.06 13.12 -8.22
N LEU A 40 -11.23 13.54 -7.76
CA LEU A 40 -11.58 13.62 -6.32
C LEU A 40 -11.26 12.32 -5.57
N PHE A 41 -11.47 11.18 -6.24
CA PHE A 41 -11.21 9.87 -5.67
C PHE A 41 -9.73 9.66 -5.28
N ILE A 42 -8.79 10.13 -6.10
CA ILE A 42 -7.35 10.03 -5.79
C ILE A 42 -7.00 10.92 -4.59
N LYS A 43 -7.58 12.13 -4.52
CA LYS A 43 -7.40 13.04 -3.39
C LYS A 43 -7.92 12.41 -2.09
N ILE A 44 -9.08 11.77 -2.12
CA ILE A 44 -9.65 11.05 -0.95
C ILE A 44 -8.75 9.90 -0.53
N MET A 45 -8.30 9.04 -1.46
CA MET A 45 -7.41 7.92 -1.12
C MET A 45 -6.08 8.40 -0.52
N TYR A 46 -5.54 9.50 -1.04
CA TYR A 46 -4.35 10.14 -0.50
C TYR A 46 -4.56 10.66 0.93
N LEU A 47 -5.65 11.40 1.13
CA LEU A 47 -6.02 11.90 2.46
C LEU A 47 -6.20 10.75 3.44
N LEU A 48 -6.90 9.70 3.02
CA LEU A 48 -7.17 8.56 3.88
C LEU A 48 -5.87 7.81 4.23
N SER A 49 -4.97 7.58 3.28
CA SER A 49 -3.67 6.93 3.55
C SER A 49 -2.79 7.72 4.54
N ARG A 50 -2.80 9.06 4.45
CA ARG A 50 -1.91 9.92 5.23
C ARG A 50 -2.50 10.35 6.57
N TYR A 51 -3.71 10.92 6.57
CA TYR A 51 -4.31 11.47 7.78
C TYR A 51 -4.83 10.38 8.71
N LEU A 52 -5.23 9.22 8.18
CA LEU A 52 -5.56 8.07 9.03
C LEU A 52 -4.31 7.59 9.80
N ALA A 53 -3.13 7.56 9.16
CA ALA A 53 -1.89 7.13 9.81
C ALA A 53 -1.51 8.07 10.94
N LEU A 54 -1.58 9.39 10.69
CA LEU A 54 -1.33 10.40 11.71
C LEU A 54 -2.32 10.28 12.87
N ALA A 55 -3.62 10.16 12.59
CA ALA A 55 -4.63 9.96 13.61
C ALA A 55 -4.36 8.70 14.45
N VAL A 56 -3.92 7.61 13.82
CA VAL A 56 -3.54 6.36 14.49
C VAL A 56 -2.33 6.56 15.40
N HIS A 57 -1.28 7.24 14.95
CA HIS A 57 -0.11 7.49 15.80
C HIS A 57 -0.45 8.41 16.98
N ILE A 58 -1.28 9.44 16.77
CA ILE A 58 -1.77 10.32 17.86
C ILE A 58 -2.59 9.52 18.86
N THR A 59 -3.58 8.77 18.40
CA THR A 59 -4.44 7.96 19.28
C THR A 59 -3.66 6.87 20.01
N ASN A 60 -2.67 6.24 19.36
CA ASN A 60 -1.77 5.30 20.02
C ASN A 60 -0.92 5.98 21.11
N ALA A 61 -0.37 7.17 20.86
CA ALA A 61 0.39 7.93 21.85
C ALA A 61 -0.47 8.32 23.07
N VAL A 62 -1.71 8.76 22.84
CA VAL A 62 -2.67 9.06 23.91
C VAL A 62 -3.03 7.79 24.69
N LEU A 63 -3.34 6.69 24.00
CA LEU A 63 -3.70 5.42 24.65
C LEU A 63 -2.57 4.91 25.55
N VAL A 64 -1.32 4.99 25.08
CA VAL A 64 -0.15 4.59 25.87
C VAL A 64 0.03 5.47 27.10
N SER A 65 -0.18 6.78 26.97
CA SER A 65 -0.10 7.73 28.10
C SER A 65 -1.15 7.42 29.17
N LEU A 66 -2.37 7.08 28.76
CA LEU A 66 -3.46 6.71 29.69
C LEU A 66 -3.22 5.36 30.38
N VAL A 67 -2.57 4.42 29.70
CA VAL A 67 -2.28 3.09 30.25
C VAL A 67 -1.08 3.11 31.22
N HIS A 68 -0.20 4.12 31.14
CA HIS A 68 0.95 4.27 32.02
C HIS A 68 0.56 4.29 33.51
N GLU A 69 -0.62 4.81 33.84
CA GLU A 69 -1.10 4.95 35.21
C GLU A 69 -1.53 3.62 35.85
N TYR A 70 -1.71 2.55 35.05
CA TYR A 70 -2.19 1.26 35.53
C TYR A 70 -1.04 0.27 35.80
N ALA A 71 -0.97 -0.25 37.03
CA ALA A 71 -0.01 -1.30 37.39
C ALA A 71 -0.33 -2.67 36.75
N ILE A 72 -1.61 -2.96 36.51
CA ILE A 72 -2.10 -4.17 35.82
C ILE A 72 -3.17 -3.73 34.82
N ILE A 73 -2.97 -4.04 33.54
CA ILE A 73 -3.91 -3.64 32.48
C ILE A 73 -5.12 -4.59 32.51
N PRO A 74 -6.35 -4.06 32.63
CA PRO A 74 -7.55 -4.90 32.63
C PRO A 74 -7.81 -5.52 31.26
N THR A 75 -8.31 -6.75 31.25
CA THR A 75 -8.53 -7.59 30.05
C THR A 75 -9.42 -6.92 28.99
N HIS A 76 -10.39 -6.11 29.40
CA HIS A 76 -11.28 -5.42 28.46
C HIS A 76 -10.55 -4.34 27.65
N LEU A 77 -9.61 -3.59 28.27
CA LEU A 77 -8.78 -2.61 27.55
C LEU A 77 -7.85 -3.31 26.55
N CYS A 78 -7.24 -4.44 26.93
CA CYS A 78 -6.44 -5.24 26.00
C CYS A 78 -7.27 -5.70 24.79
N ARG A 79 -8.50 -6.16 25.01
CA ARG A 79 -9.39 -6.59 23.93
C ARG A 79 -9.72 -5.42 23.00
N ILE A 80 -10.05 -4.25 23.54
CA ILE A 80 -10.34 -3.04 22.75
C ILE A 80 -9.11 -2.63 21.95
N ALA A 81 -7.92 -2.61 22.56
CA ALA A 81 -6.67 -2.25 21.89
C ALA A 81 -6.34 -3.19 20.72
N VAL A 82 -6.50 -4.50 20.90
CA VAL A 82 -6.25 -5.48 19.83
C VAL A 82 -7.26 -5.33 18.68
N ILE A 83 -8.55 -5.14 18.99
CA ILE A 83 -9.57 -4.90 17.96
C ILE A 83 -9.28 -3.61 17.19
N TYR A 84 -8.88 -2.55 17.90
CA TYR A 84 -8.48 -1.28 17.32
C TYR A 84 -7.25 -1.43 16.41
N GLN A 85 -6.19 -2.09 16.87
CA GLN A 85 -5.00 -2.31 16.04
C GLN A 85 -5.31 -3.15 14.80
N ALA A 86 -6.09 -4.22 14.96
CA ALA A 86 -6.51 -5.07 13.85
C ALA A 86 -7.34 -4.29 12.83
N SER A 87 -8.33 -3.50 13.26
CA SER A 87 -9.19 -2.74 12.36
C SER A 87 -8.41 -1.67 11.60
N VAL A 88 -7.47 -0.98 12.26
CA VAL A 88 -6.59 0.00 11.62
C VAL A 88 -5.73 -0.63 10.55
N LEU A 89 -5.03 -1.74 10.85
CA LEU A 89 -4.22 -2.44 9.84
C LEU A 89 -5.09 -2.89 8.67
N PHE A 90 -6.27 -3.42 8.96
CA PHE A 90 -7.20 -3.89 7.94
C PHE A 90 -7.60 -2.80 6.95
N VAL A 91 -7.94 -1.61 7.46
CA VAL A 91 -8.29 -0.45 6.64
C VAL A 91 -7.08 0.06 5.86
N MET A 92 -5.91 0.16 6.50
CA MET A 92 -4.69 0.66 5.86
C MET A 92 -4.21 -0.22 4.71
N PHE A 93 -4.18 -1.53 4.91
CA PHE A 93 -3.86 -2.46 3.85
C PHE A 93 -4.92 -2.43 2.73
N GLY A 94 -6.21 -2.32 3.08
CA GLY A 94 -7.27 -2.16 2.08
C GLY A 94 -7.08 -0.93 1.19
N ILE A 95 -6.67 0.21 1.77
CA ILE A 95 -6.36 1.42 1.00
C ILE A 95 -5.18 1.17 0.05
N LEU A 96 -4.11 0.56 0.56
CA LEU A 96 -2.91 0.29 -0.22
C LEU A 96 -3.17 -0.68 -1.37
N ASP A 97 -3.94 -1.74 -1.12
CA ASP A 97 -4.42 -2.68 -2.14
C ASP A 97 -5.22 -1.99 -3.23
N ILE A 98 -6.17 -1.15 -2.85
CA ILE A 98 -6.99 -0.40 -3.82
C ILE A 98 -6.08 0.46 -4.70
N ILE A 99 -5.11 1.19 -4.11
CA ILE A 99 -4.14 2.00 -4.86
C ILE A 99 -3.36 1.14 -5.86
N LEU A 100 -2.86 -0.01 -5.43
CA LEU A 100 -2.08 -0.92 -6.27
C LEU A 100 -2.93 -1.57 -7.37
N MET A 101 -4.15 -2.03 -7.05
CA MET A 101 -5.09 -2.61 -8.01
C MET A 101 -5.52 -1.60 -9.06
N LEU A 102 -5.82 -0.35 -8.69
CA LEU A 102 -6.13 0.74 -9.63
C LEU A 102 -4.99 0.98 -10.60
N ARG A 103 -3.75 0.94 -10.09
CA ARG A 103 -2.55 1.10 -10.89
C ARG A 103 -2.40 -0.04 -11.91
N VAL A 104 -2.60 -1.29 -11.50
CA VAL A 104 -2.58 -2.43 -12.44
C VAL A 104 -3.74 -2.36 -13.43
N TYR A 105 -4.93 -1.96 -12.98
CA TYR A 105 -6.09 -1.80 -13.84
C TYR A 105 -5.84 -0.75 -14.94
N ALA A 106 -5.22 0.38 -14.61
CA ALA A 106 -4.79 1.37 -15.59
C ALA A 106 -3.74 0.81 -16.56
N LEU A 107 -2.80 -0.01 -16.07
CA LEU A 107 -1.74 -0.63 -16.86
C LEU A 107 -2.26 -1.61 -17.92
N TYR A 108 -3.36 -2.30 -17.61
CA TYR A 108 -4.02 -3.25 -18.50
C TYR A 108 -5.17 -2.63 -19.29
N ASN A 109 -5.04 -1.34 -19.64
CA ASN A 109 -5.99 -0.61 -20.47
C ASN A 109 -7.45 -0.73 -19.98
N ARG A 110 -7.66 -0.71 -18.66
CA ARG A 110 -8.99 -0.72 -18.02
C ARG A 110 -9.84 -1.97 -18.34
N SER A 111 -9.21 -3.13 -18.56
CA SER A 111 -9.92 -4.39 -18.81
C SER A 111 -10.88 -4.76 -17.66
N THR A 112 -12.18 -4.86 -17.98
CA THR A 112 -13.25 -5.17 -17.01
C THR A 112 -13.06 -6.54 -16.35
N TYR A 113 -12.47 -7.50 -17.04
CA TYR A 113 -12.15 -8.82 -16.49
C TYR A 113 -11.22 -8.72 -15.28
N LEU A 114 -10.18 -7.89 -15.36
CA LEU A 114 -9.25 -7.67 -14.24
C LEU A 114 -9.91 -6.92 -13.08
N ALA A 115 -10.82 -5.98 -13.38
CA ALA A 115 -11.59 -5.31 -12.33
C ALA A 115 -12.46 -6.30 -11.53
N VAL A 116 -13.11 -7.26 -12.21
CA VAL A 116 -13.89 -8.31 -11.54
C VAL A 116 -12.98 -9.19 -10.68
N ILE A 117 -11.82 -9.61 -11.18
CA ILE A 117 -10.85 -10.39 -10.39
C ILE A 117 -10.40 -9.62 -9.14
N PHE A 118 -10.03 -8.35 -9.29
CA PHE A 118 -9.61 -7.53 -8.15
C PHE A 118 -10.73 -7.30 -7.14
N LEU A 119 -11.96 -7.11 -7.61
CA LEU A 119 -13.12 -7.00 -6.72
C LEU A 119 -13.34 -8.30 -5.95
N CYS A 120 -13.28 -9.46 -6.62
CA CYS A 120 -13.38 -10.76 -5.96
C CYS A 120 -12.26 -10.97 -4.93
N LEU A 121 -11.01 -10.62 -5.27
CA LEU A 121 -9.88 -10.69 -4.35
C LEU A 121 -10.09 -9.80 -3.12
N LEU A 122 -10.55 -8.56 -3.31
CA LEU A 122 -10.83 -7.62 -2.21
C LEU A 122 -11.94 -8.16 -1.29
N ILE A 123 -13.00 -8.73 -1.86
CA ILE A 123 -14.10 -9.35 -1.10
C ILE A 123 -13.55 -10.54 -0.31
N CYS A 124 -12.83 -11.47 -0.94
CA CYS A 124 -12.26 -12.63 -0.24
C CYS A 124 -11.31 -12.22 0.88
N ARG A 125 -10.45 -11.23 0.62
CA ARG A 125 -9.55 -10.61 1.61
C ARG A 125 -10.32 -9.99 2.78
N PHE A 126 -11.48 -9.38 2.52
CA PHE A 126 -12.30 -8.78 3.56
C PHE A 126 -12.99 -9.84 4.44
N PHE A 127 -13.70 -10.78 3.81
CA PHE A 127 -14.63 -11.66 4.51
C PHE A 127 -13.96 -12.86 5.18
N LEU A 128 -12.95 -13.47 4.55
CA LEU A 128 -12.33 -14.70 5.10
C LEU A 128 -11.69 -14.46 6.47
N PRO A 129 -10.79 -13.47 6.66
CA PRO A 129 -10.19 -13.23 7.97
C PRO A 129 -11.22 -12.73 9.00
N SER A 130 -12.24 -11.98 8.56
CA SER A 130 -13.30 -11.47 9.44
C SER A 130 -14.15 -12.60 10.04
N ILE A 131 -14.56 -13.59 9.23
CA ILE A 131 -15.33 -14.74 9.71
C ILE A 131 -14.51 -15.57 10.71
N ILE A 132 -13.23 -15.79 10.41
CA ILE A 132 -12.32 -16.55 11.28
C ILE A 132 -12.10 -15.80 12.59
N SER A 133 -11.89 -14.48 12.53
CA SER A 133 -11.70 -13.64 13.71
C SER A 133 -12.94 -13.60 14.59
N TYR A 134 -14.13 -13.49 14.00
CA TYR A 134 -15.41 -13.54 14.72
C TYR A 134 -15.59 -14.87 15.48
N LYS A 135 -15.30 -16.00 14.83
CA LYS A 135 -15.36 -17.33 15.47
C LYS A 135 -14.26 -17.52 16.54
N GLY A 136 -13.09 -16.90 16.36
CA GLY A 136 -11.98 -16.98 17.30
C GLY A 136 -12.16 -16.13 18.57
N MET A 137 -12.94 -15.04 18.48
CA MET A 137 -13.15 -14.06 19.55
C MET A 137 -13.49 -14.63 20.94
N PRO A 138 -14.44 -15.59 21.11
CA PRO A 138 -14.78 -16.13 22.43
C PRO A 138 -13.66 -16.94 23.09
N THR A 139 -12.68 -17.42 22.32
CA THR A 139 -11.59 -18.26 22.83
C THR A 139 -10.32 -17.49 23.21
N GLN A 140 -10.30 -16.16 23.02
CA GLN A 140 -9.12 -15.34 23.26
C GLN A 140 -8.84 -15.14 24.75
N ARG A 141 -7.66 -15.58 25.19
CA ARG A 141 -7.10 -15.30 26.52
C ARG A 141 -5.94 -14.32 26.38
N PHE A 142 -5.97 -13.26 27.19
CA PHE A 142 -4.95 -12.21 27.17
C PHE A 142 -3.98 -12.41 28.34
N GLY A 143 -2.68 -12.25 28.07
CA GLY A 143 -1.65 -12.17 29.11
C GLY A 143 -1.56 -10.77 29.74
N PRO A 144 -0.75 -10.60 30.79
CA PRO A 144 -0.57 -9.33 31.50
C PRO A 144 0.06 -8.19 30.66
N SER A 145 0.57 -8.50 29.47
CA SER A 145 1.11 -7.50 28.51
C SER A 145 0.18 -7.27 27.31
N CYS A 146 -1.12 -7.56 27.44
CA CYS A 146 -2.11 -7.53 26.36
C CYS A 146 -1.78 -8.39 25.13
N LEU A 147 -0.87 -9.36 25.28
CA LEU A 147 -0.54 -10.31 24.24
C LEU A 147 -1.55 -11.45 24.25
N VAL A 148 -2.06 -11.79 23.07
CA VAL A 148 -3.01 -12.89 22.90
C VAL A 148 -2.24 -14.21 23.05
N LYS A 149 -2.60 -15.02 24.04
CA LYS A 149 -1.94 -16.32 24.35
C LYS A 149 -2.74 -17.54 23.89
N SER A 150 -3.87 -17.35 23.21
CA SER A 150 -4.77 -18.44 22.87
C SER A 150 -4.46 -19.05 21.51
N ALA A 151 -4.36 -20.37 21.46
CA ALA A 151 -4.13 -21.15 20.23
C ALA A 151 -5.16 -20.85 19.12
N GLY A 152 -6.40 -20.53 19.47
CA GLY A 152 -7.45 -20.17 18.49
C GLY A 152 -7.23 -18.81 17.81
N ALA A 153 -6.47 -17.90 18.42
CA ALA A 153 -6.15 -16.59 17.86
C ALA A 153 -4.99 -16.61 16.87
N HIS A 154 -4.15 -17.66 16.92
CA HIS A 154 -3.01 -17.77 16.01
C HIS A 154 -3.50 -18.05 14.59
N SER A 155 -4.55 -18.86 14.44
CA SER A 155 -5.16 -19.17 13.15
C SER A 155 -5.59 -17.92 12.38
N SER A 156 -6.31 -16.97 13.01
CA SER A 156 -6.74 -15.73 12.32
C SER A 156 -5.56 -14.90 11.82
N VAL A 157 -4.46 -14.85 12.59
CA VAL A 157 -3.25 -14.12 12.20
C VAL A 157 -2.59 -14.76 10.98
N TYR A 158 -2.49 -16.10 10.94
CA TYR A 158 -1.92 -16.81 9.78
C TYR A 158 -2.74 -16.61 8.51
N TYR A 159 -4.06 -16.72 8.59
CA TYR A 159 -4.92 -16.51 7.42
C TYR A 159 -4.87 -15.07 6.93
N PHE A 160 -4.82 -14.11 7.85
CA PHE A 160 -4.65 -12.70 7.49
C PHE A 160 -3.29 -12.46 6.83
N ALA A 161 -2.20 -12.91 7.45
CA ALA A 161 -0.84 -12.76 6.92
C ALA A 161 -0.62 -13.45 5.58
N GLY A 162 -1.05 -14.71 5.46
CA GLY A 162 -0.96 -15.45 4.20
C GLY A 162 -1.83 -14.85 3.10
N GLY A 163 -3.05 -14.42 3.44
CA GLY A 163 -3.95 -13.74 2.51
C GLY A 163 -3.37 -12.42 1.99
N GLU A 164 -2.80 -11.61 2.88
CA GLU A 164 -2.15 -10.34 2.53
C GLU A 164 -0.98 -10.54 1.57
N VAL A 165 -0.07 -11.45 1.93
CA VAL A 165 1.11 -11.75 1.10
C VAL A 165 0.71 -12.31 -0.25
N LEU A 166 -0.34 -13.14 -0.31
CA LEU A 166 -0.87 -13.68 -1.56
C LEU A 166 -1.43 -12.58 -2.47
N VAL A 167 -2.27 -11.69 -1.93
CA VAL A 167 -2.84 -10.57 -2.72
C VAL A 167 -1.72 -9.68 -3.26
N GLN A 168 -0.77 -9.32 -2.40
CA GLN A 168 0.35 -8.48 -2.80
C GLN A 168 1.25 -9.17 -3.83
N PHE A 169 1.50 -10.47 -3.68
CA PHE A 169 2.24 -11.26 -4.66
C PHE A 169 1.55 -11.27 -6.03
N LEU A 170 0.24 -11.51 -6.07
CA LEU A 170 -0.53 -11.49 -7.32
C LEU A 170 -0.45 -10.12 -8.01
N ILE A 171 -0.61 -9.03 -7.27
CA ILE A 171 -0.51 -7.66 -7.81
C ILE A 171 0.90 -7.41 -8.37
N VAL A 172 1.95 -7.77 -7.64
CA VAL A 172 3.34 -7.58 -8.11
C VAL A 172 3.63 -8.41 -9.36
N VAL A 173 3.21 -9.68 -9.40
CA VAL A 173 3.40 -10.55 -10.56
C VAL A 173 2.71 -10.00 -11.79
N LEU A 174 1.45 -9.53 -11.67
CA LEU A 174 0.74 -8.90 -12.77
C LEU A 174 1.43 -7.60 -13.22
N THR A 175 1.90 -6.79 -12.28
CA THR A 175 2.62 -5.54 -12.57
C THR A 175 3.92 -5.80 -13.32
N LEU A 176 4.75 -6.74 -12.82
CA LEU A 176 6.03 -7.10 -13.42
C LEU A 176 5.85 -7.83 -14.74
N GLY A 177 4.88 -8.73 -14.84
CA GLY A 177 4.58 -9.46 -16.08
C GLY A 177 4.24 -8.48 -17.21
N ARG A 178 3.37 -7.49 -16.95
CA ARG A 178 3.06 -6.47 -17.95
C ARG A 178 4.24 -5.57 -18.26
N HIS A 179 5.08 -5.24 -17.27
CA HIS A 179 6.29 -4.46 -17.47
C HIS A 179 7.30 -5.18 -18.39
N ILE A 180 7.50 -6.48 -18.19
CA ILE A 180 8.40 -7.29 -19.03
C ILE A 180 7.89 -7.35 -20.46
N ILE A 181 6.58 -7.50 -20.67
CA ILE A 181 6.00 -7.50 -22.03
C ILE A 181 6.23 -6.14 -22.70
N ALA A 182 5.89 -5.04 -22.01
CA ALA A 182 6.05 -3.69 -22.56
C ALA A 182 7.51 -3.32 -22.89
N THR A 183 8.47 -3.80 -22.08
CA THR A 183 9.90 -3.58 -22.35
C THR A 183 10.40 -4.43 -23.52
N ARG A 184 9.92 -5.67 -23.67
CA ARG A 184 10.24 -6.53 -24.82
C ARG A 184 9.68 -5.98 -26.14
N ASP A 185 8.53 -5.33 -26.09
CA ASP A 185 7.91 -4.71 -27.27
C ASP A 185 8.58 -3.37 -27.67
N GLY A 186 9.70 -3.00 -27.04
CA GLY A 186 10.45 -1.76 -27.34
C GLY A 186 9.88 -0.50 -26.69
N TRP A 187 8.82 -0.62 -25.90
CA TRP A 187 8.16 0.48 -25.19
C TRP A 187 8.67 0.63 -23.75
N GLY A 188 9.91 0.21 -23.50
CA GLY A 188 10.56 0.25 -22.20
C GLY A 188 10.96 1.67 -21.78
N SER A 189 9.97 2.53 -21.49
CA SER A 189 10.27 3.85 -20.95
C SER A 189 10.76 3.72 -19.48
N PRO A 190 11.74 4.56 -19.05
CA PRO A 190 12.25 4.58 -17.66
C PRO A 190 11.13 4.77 -16.62
N LEU A 191 10.00 5.30 -17.08
CA LEU A 191 8.71 5.42 -16.44
C LEU A 191 8.21 4.11 -15.80
N PHE A 192 8.23 2.99 -16.53
CA PHE A 192 7.72 1.72 -16.01
C PHE A 192 8.69 1.07 -15.00
N SER A 193 10.00 1.38 -15.07
CA SER A 193 11.02 0.87 -14.14
C SER A 193 10.90 1.51 -12.76
N LEU A 194 10.66 2.83 -12.69
CA LEU A 194 10.43 3.53 -11.43
C LEU A 194 9.18 2.99 -10.72
N LEU A 195 8.10 2.85 -11.49
CA LEU A 195 6.84 2.28 -11.02
C LEU A 195 7.05 0.85 -10.49
N SER A 196 7.71 -0.04 -11.23
CA SER A 196 7.88 -1.44 -10.83
C SER A 196 8.74 -1.58 -9.57
N ARG A 197 9.80 -0.76 -9.44
CA ARG A 197 10.65 -0.71 -8.25
C ARG A 197 9.88 -0.30 -7.00
N ASP A 198 9.06 0.74 -7.09
CA ASP A 198 8.26 1.19 -5.95
C ASP A 198 7.27 0.09 -5.51
N GLY A 199 6.63 -0.58 -6.46
CA GLY A 199 5.73 -1.71 -6.15
C GLY A 199 6.46 -2.89 -5.48
N ALA A 200 7.68 -3.20 -5.94
CA ALA A 200 8.50 -4.26 -5.34
C ALA A 200 8.94 -3.92 -3.92
N MET A 201 9.34 -2.66 -3.66
CA MET A 201 9.68 -2.21 -2.29
C MET A 201 8.49 -2.32 -1.34
N VAL A 202 7.28 -1.99 -1.82
CA VAL A 202 6.06 -2.14 -1.02
C VAL A 202 5.80 -3.62 -0.70
N PHE A 203 5.91 -4.52 -1.68
CA PHE A 203 5.77 -5.95 -1.41
C PHE A 203 6.79 -6.47 -0.40
N LEU A 204 8.06 -6.12 -0.56
CA LEU A 204 9.10 -6.51 0.41
C LEU A 204 8.78 -5.98 1.82
N GLY A 205 8.38 -4.71 1.93
CA GLY A 205 7.99 -4.11 3.21
C GLY A 205 6.81 -4.83 3.88
N ILE A 206 5.78 -5.15 3.11
CA ILE A 206 4.61 -5.90 3.60
C ILE A 206 5.00 -7.31 4.00
N THR A 207 5.75 -8.04 3.18
CA THR A 207 6.17 -9.42 3.48
C THR A 207 7.01 -9.48 4.76
N VAL A 208 7.97 -8.57 4.92
CA VAL A 208 8.78 -8.46 6.14
C VAL A 208 7.92 -8.10 7.34
N GLY A 209 7.00 -7.15 7.17
CA GLY A 209 6.07 -6.75 8.23
C GLY A 209 5.14 -7.88 8.68
N MET A 210 4.56 -8.64 7.74
CA MET A 210 3.71 -9.79 8.06
C MET A 210 4.52 -10.94 8.67
N ALA A 211 5.76 -11.16 8.24
CA ALA A 211 6.66 -12.11 8.89
C ALA A 211 6.95 -11.70 10.34
N ALA A 212 7.14 -10.41 10.62
CA ALA A 212 7.32 -9.90 11.98
C ALA A 212 6.06 -10.09 12.84
N VAL A 213 4.86 -9.86 12.29
CA VAL A 213 3.58 -10.13 12.98
C VAL A 213 3.45 -11.61 13.34
N VAL A 214 3.77 -12.51 12.39
CA VAL A 214 3.75 -13.95 12.63
C VAL A 214 4.78 -14.36 13.68
N ALA A 215 6.01 -13.84 13.61
CA ALA A 215 7.07 -14.12 14.58
C ALA A 215 6.66 -13.71 16.01
N VAL A 216 6.10 -12.51 16.17
CA VAL A 216 5.57 -12.03 17.46
C VAL A 216 4.43 -12.89 18.00
N SER A 217 3.61 -13.46 17.10
CA SER A 217 2.51 -14.34 17.50
C SER A 217 2.98 -15.72 17.98
N LEU A 218 4.14 -16.18 17.51
CA LEU A 218 4.75 -17.44 17.93
C LEU A 218 5.52 -17.28 19.23
N ASP A 219 6.35 -16.24 19.30
CA ASP A 219 7.14 -15.93 20.49
C ASP A 219 7.14 -14.41 20.75
N PRO A 220 6.59 -13.96 21.89
CA PRO A 220 6.63 -12.56 22.30
C PRO A 220 8.04 -11.98 22.45
N VAL A 221 8.56 -11.41 21.38
CA VAL A 221 9.81 -10.66 21.35
C VAL A 221 9.66 -9.24 21.94
N ASP A 222 10.76 -8.70 22.47
CA ASP A 222 10.79 -7.38 23.10
C ASP A 222 10.45 -6.22 22.14
N PHE A 223 10.58 -6.44 20.82
CA PHE A 223 10.24 -5.46 19.78
C PHE A 223 8.81 -5.58 19.22
N SER A 224 7.96 -6.42 19.82
CA SER A 224 6.55 -6.59 19.41
C SER A 224 5.77 -5.28 19.35
N HIS A 225 6.08 -4.33 20.23
CA HIS A 225 5.47 -3.00 20.28
C HIS A 225 5.81 -2.11 19.07
N LEU A 226 6.90 -2.40 18.35
CA LEU A 226 7.29 -1.63 17.16
C LEU A 226 6.61 -2.11 15.88
N VAL A 227 6.09 -3.34 15.85
CA VAL A 227 5.55 -3.95 14.63
C VAL A 227 4.32 -3.19 14.11
N PHE A 228 3.37 -2.87 14.99
CA PHE A 228 2.16 -2.15 14.58
C PHE A 228 2.46 -0.72 14.09
N PRO A 229 3.16 0.15 14.86
CA PRO A 229 3.51 1.48 14.37
C PRO A 229 4.38 1.43 13.11
N GLY A 230 5.31 0.48 13.01
CA GLY A 230 6.17 0.30 11.84
C GLY A 230 5.37 -0.02 10.57
N LEU A 231 4.42 -0.95 10.65
CA LEU A 231 3.52 -1.28 9.54
C LEU A 231 2.70 -0.07 9.09
N VAL A 232 2.15 0.70 10.03
CA VAL A 232 1.37 1.91 9.71
C VAL A 232 2.21 2.94 8.96
N ILE A 233 3.45 3.17 9.36
CA ILE A 233 4.39 4.07 8.67
C ILE A 233 4.71 3.56 7.27
N ILE A 234 5.00 2.26 7.13
CA ILE A 234 5.31 1.64 5.83
C ILE A 234 4.12 1.80 4.88
N MET A 235 2.89 1.50 5.33
CA MET A 235 1.70 1.61 4.48
C MET A 235 1.39 3.06 4.10
N SER A 236 1.53 4.01 5.03
CA SER A 236 1.29 5.43 4.76
C SER A 236 2.30 6.00 3.77
N SER A 237 3.60 5.74 4.00
CA SER A 237 4.68 6.19 3.11
C SER A 237 4.58 5.55 1.72
N ALA A 238 4.27 4.26 1.65
CA ALA A 238 4.01 3.53 0.41
C ALA A 238 2.84 4.13 -0.37
N GLY A 239 1.67 4.29 0.27
CA GLY A 239 0.48 4.85 -0.36
C GLY A 239 0.72 6.26 -0.89
N CYS A 240 1.36 7.12 -0.09
CA CYS A 240 1.70 8.48 -0.50
C CYS A 240 2.65 8.52 -1.71
N ARG A 241 3.74 7.73 -1.67
CA ARG A 241 4.73 7.67 -2.77
C ARG A 241 4.12 7.14 -4.06
N LEU A 242 3.32 6.07 -3.98
CA LEU A 242 2.62 5.50 -5.13
C LEU A 242 1.70 6.52 -5.79
N ILE A 243 0.86 7.21 -5.01
CA ILE A 243 -0.08 8.21 -5.54
C ILE A 243 0.68 9.39 -6.16
N ILE A 244 1.67 9.95 -5.45
CA ILE A 244 2.43 11.11 -5.95
C ILE A 244 3.17 10.75 -7.24
N ASN A 245 3.80 9.58 -7.30
CA ASN A 245 4.52 9.16 -8.50
C ASN A 245 3.56 8.97 -9.68
N MET A 246 2.34 8.45 -9.46
CA MET A 246 1.31 8.39 -10.49
C MET A 246 0.85 9.79 -10.96
N GLN A 247 0.71 10.75 -10.06
CA GLN A 247 0.32 12.13 -10.42
C GLN A 247 1.41 12.86 -11.20
N LYS A 248 2.68 12.74 -10.77
CA LYS A 248 3.85 13.27 -11.49
C LYS A 248 3.87 12.85 -12.95
N LEU A 249 3.48 11.60 -13.20
CA LEU A 249 3.40 11.02 -14.53
C LEU A 249 2.26 11.64 -15.35
N GLY A 250 1.07 11.75 -14.76
CA GLY A 250 -0.07 12.41 -15.40
C GLY A 250 0.25 13.87 -15.79
N SER A 251 0.93 14.61 -14.91
CA SER A 251 1.32 16.01 -15.11
C SER A 251 2.55 16.21 -16.01
N ALA A 252 3.35 15.19 -16.27
CA ALA A 252 4.42 15.25 -17.28
C ALA A 252 3.89 15.03 -18.72
N THR A 253 2.64 14.57 -18.84
CA THR A 253 1.98 14.29 -20.13
C THR A 253 0.99 15.36 -20.69
N PRO A 254 0.83 16.58 -20.14
CA PRO A 254 0.06 17.64 -20.81
C PRO A 254 0.87 18.46 -21.83
N ASP A 255 2.21 18.52 -21.69
CA ASP A 255 3.11 19.25 -22.59
C ASP A 255 4.29 18.33 -22.94
N ALA A 256 4.08 17.38 -23.84
CA ALA A 256 5.20 16.79 -24.56
C ALA A 256 5.82 17.91 -25.41
N ASP A 257 6.85 18.52 -24.82
CA ASP A 257 7.96 19.24 -25.43
C ASP A 257 7.99 19.07 -26.98
N PRO A 258 7.85 20.17 -27.77
CA PRO A 258 7.73 20.13 -29.24
C PRO A 258 8.89 19.44 -29.95
N THR A 259 9.95 19.11 -29.22
CA THR A 259 11.15 18.42 -29.69
C THR A 259 10.94 16.90 -29.87
N PHE A 260 10.04 16.27 -29.11
CA PHE A 260 9.76 14.83 -29.27
C PHE A 260 8.73 14.56 -30.38
N THR A 261 7.78 15.49 -30.58
CA THR A 261 6.80 15.43 -31.68
C THR A 261 7.41 15.74 -33.04
N THR A 262 8.50 16.50 -33.14
CA THR A 262 9.24 16.65 -34.41
C THR A 262 9.87 15.33 -34.83
N VAL A 263 10.54 14.62 -33.92
CA VAL A 263 11.14 13.31 -34.25
C VAL A 263 10.06 12.27 -34.59
N GLN A 264 8.95 12.24 -33.83
CA GLN A 264 7.85 11.32 -34.13
C GLN A 264 7.18 11.67 -35.47
N SER A 265 6.89 12.96 -35.74
CA SER A 265 6.25 13.38 -36.99
C SER A 265 7.17 13.22 -38.22
N GLU A 266 8.48 13.41 -38.08
CA GLU A 266 9.44 13.10 -39.14
C GLU A 266 9.54 11.60 -39.42
N ILE A 267 9.53 10.75 -38.39
CA ILE A 267 9.52 9.29 -38.56
C ILE A 267 8.22 8.83 -39.25
N TRP A 268 7.05 9.36 -38.86
CA TRP A 268 5.78 9.07 -39.53
C TRP A 268 5.72 9.62 -40.96
N ALA A 269 6.34 10.78 -41.23
CA ALA A 269 6.41 11.35 -42.58
C ALA A 269 7.38 10.61 -43.50
N VAL A 270 8.46 10.03 -42.95
CA VAL A 270 9.40 9.16 -43.68
C VAL A 270 8.75 7.81 -43.96
N GLU A 271 8.07 7.20 -42.98
CA GLU A 271 7.34 5.93 -43.12
C GLU A 271 6.20 6.02 -44.14
N ASN A 272 5.48 7.15 -44.21
CA ASN A 272 4.45 7.36 -45.24
C ASN A 272 5.06 7.62 -46.63
N ARG A 273 6.25 8.22 -46.71
CA ARG A 273 6.95 8.42 -48.00
C ARG A 273 7.47 7.09 -48.57
N THR A 274 8.04 6.23 -47.73
CA THR A 274 8.48 4.89 -48.14
C THR A 274 7.31 4.01 -48.57
N ARG A 275 6.15 4.12 -47.90
CA ARG A 275 4.93 3.37 -48.28
C ARG A 275 4.27 3.88 -49.58
N ALA A 276 4.44 5.15 -49.92
CA ALA A 276 3.96 5.71 -51.20
C ALA A 276 4.87 5.38 -52.40
N GLN A 277 6.10 4.92 -52.16
CA GLN A 277 7.10 4.59 -53.18
C GLN A 277 7.25 3.10 -53.49
N THR A 278 6.47 2.22 -52.87
CA THR A 278 6.35 0.83 -53.32
C THR A 278 5.32 0.75 -54.45
N PRO A 279 5.72 0.66 -55.75
CA PRO A 279 4.78 0.36 -56.81
C PRO A 279 4.19 -1.03 -56.58
N ALA A 280 2.87 -1.14 -56.76
CA ALA A 280 2.18 -2.41 -56.89
C ALA A 280 2.80 -3.20 -58.05
N ALA A 281 3.72 -4.11 -57.72
CA ALA A 281 4.24 -5.07 -58.65
C ALA A 281 3.17 -6.14 -58.89
N CYS A 282 2.64 -6.13 -60.11
CA CYS A 282 1.91 -7.20 -60.77
C CYS A 282 2.31 -8.59 -60.27
N ILE A 283 1.32 -9.39 -59.84
CA ILE A 283 1.36 -10.83 -60.07
C ILE A 283 -0.01 -11.23 -60.63
N LEU A 284 0.07 -11.67 -61.88
CA LEU A 284 -0.91 -12.42 -62.67
C LEU A 284 -1.13 -13.80 -62.04
#